data_AF-A0A2D3VUH9-F1
#
_entry.id   AF-A0A2D3VUH9-F1
#
_cell.length_a   1.000
_cell.length_b   1.000
_cell.length_c   1.000
_cell.angle_alpha   90.00
_cell.angle_beta   90.00
_cell.angle_gamma   90.00
#
_symmetry.space_group_name_H-M   'P 1'
#
loop_
_entity.id
_entity.type
_entity.pdbx_description
1 polymer ?
#
loop_
_entity_poly.entity_id
_entity_poly.type
_entity_poly.pdbx_seq_one_letter_code
_entity_poly.pdbx_strand_id
1 'polypeptide(L)'
;MIITREWLKEWIDINKISTDDICKTLNDIGLEVDSVQTIRIPANVVIGKVLTCNKHPDADKLNVCEVDLGNEVKQIVCGAKNVAQGQYVAVSKVGAILPNGLEIKEAKLRGVASSGMICSSTELGLPAMEDGIMVFDNSIGELVLGKELCEYPLINDDIIEIELTANRGDCLSIHGVARDLSVPFDLDINALEIKEEEDNQLGIGRVLNVVAHEKVDGSFLFKVYDKKEIKSPFLVDLRLAFADLYKKDPLDRVLQYATYATGVLLRAYSHNCFTTQQEKATVRIKKHTNGLDAVFGSNSQMLSFVGISQIDECKATCEDERVVLEANYTHPKIISQNSANKKIDSDKHLYRSSRGSEPDLDFGMNYFLNVLKEKSNVMIYAGTQQVLQDLHETHITINLEELALMIGEEIDKNTIIKILQRLGFGVSFKNEQNIMHVKVPTCRHDILNEQDVCEEIVRIVGIDNIRSKPLVFAERNKINSAYESFKKRQMYRYKAVGVGFYETLHFVFDDLSRVEKYGLKTVYKKRELSNPITQELNTLRTSLIPNLLDSASRNLKFGKKSIRLFETG
;
A
#
# COMPACT_ATOMS: atom_id res chain seq x y z
N MET A 1 2.01 -1.48 -3.71
CA MET A 1 2.06 -2.08 -2.35
C MET A 1 3.40 -2.79 -2.27
N ILE A 2 4.24 -2.45 -1.31
CA ILE A 2 5.60 -3.02 -1.19
C ILE A 2 5.59 -4.02 -0.06
N ILE A 3 5.91 -5.27 -0.35
CA ILE A 3 6.05 -6.32 0.65
C ILE A 3 7.49 -6.81 0.67
N THR A 4 7.87 -7.56 1.71
CA THR A 4 9.16 -8.24 1.72
C THR A 4 8.97 -9.72 2.01
N ARG A 5 9.89 -10.54 1.48
CA ARG A 5 9.84 -11.99 1.66
C ARG A 5 9.90 -12.37 3.13
N GLU A 6 10.82 -11.80 3.90
CA GLU A 6 10.92 -12.16 5.32
C GLU A 6 9.75 -11.62 6.14
N TRP A 7 9.07 -10.54 5.70
CA TRP A 7 7.85 -10.09 6.36
C TRP A 7 6.66 -11.02 6.07
N LEU A 8 6.53 -11.53 4.84
CA LEU A 8 5.52 -12.54 4.51
C LEU A 8 5.68 -13.82 5.34
N LYS A 9 6.91 -14.22 5.67
CA LYS A 9 7.17 -15.42 6.49
C LYS A 9 6.53 -15.40 7.88
N GLU A 10 6.24 -14.21 8.41
CA GLU A 10 5.52 -14.09 9.68
C GLU A 10 4.06 -14.56 9.56
N TRP A 11 3.51 -14.54 8.34
CA TRP A 11 2.11 -14.86 8.07
C TRP A 11 1.93 -16.24 7.41
N ILE A 12 2.91 -16.70 6.61
CA ILE A 12 2.85 -17.98 5.89
C ILE A 12 4.24 -18.64 5.79
N ASP A 13 4.33 -19.96 5.92
CA ASP A 13 5.61 -20.68 5.80
C ASP A 13 6.06 -20.86 4.34
N ILE A 14 6.79 -19.86 3.85
CA ILE A 14 7.35 -19.83 2.47
C ILE A 14 8.83 -20.22 2.40
N ASN A 15 9.38 -20.87 3.43
CA ASN A 15 10.82 -21.19 3.50
C ASN A 15 11.32 -22.03 2.33
N LYS A 16 10.45 -22.88 1.75
CA LYS A 16 10.76 -23.77 0.62
C LYS A 16 10.38 -23.19 -0.75
N ILE A 17 9.83 -21.98 -0.79
CA ILE A 17 9.30 -21.35 -2.00
C ILE A 17 10.25 -20.25 -2.41
N SER A 18 10.71 -20.22 -3.66
CA SER A 18 11.63 -19.16 -4.12
C SER A 18 10.91 -17.82 -4.29
N THR A 19 11.66 -16.72 -4.31
CA THR A 19 11.10 -15.39 -4.59
C THR A 19 10.52 -15.31 -6.00
N ASP A 20 11.13 -15.99 -6.97
CA ASP A 20 10.63 -16.08 -8.34
C ASP A 20 9.27 -16.79 -8.40
N ASP A 21 9.12 -17.90 -7.66
CA ASP A 21 7.84 -18.63 -7.59
C ASP A 21 6.75 -17.78 -6.91
N ILE A 22 7.10 -17.00 -5.88
CA ILE A 22 6.18 -16.05 -5.25
C ILE A 22 5.73 -15.00 -6.27
N CYS A 23 6.66 -14.38 -6.99
CA CYS A 23 6.33 -13.33 -7.95
C CYS A 23 5.49 -13.85 -9.11
N LYS A 24 5.83 -15.05 -9.63
CA LYS A 24 5.02 -15.73 -10.64
C LYS A 24 3.61 -15.99 -10.14
N THR A 25 3.48 -16.56 -8.94
CA THR A 25 2.18 -16.91 -8.35
C THR A 25 1.33 -15.67 -8.09
N LEU A 26 1.93 -14.57 -7.61
CA LEU A 26 1.25 -13.28 -7.45
C LEU A 26 0.63 -12.81 -8.77
N ASN A 27 1.42 -12.82 -9.86
CA ASN A 27 0.92 -12.47 -11.20
C ASN A 27 -0.22 -13.40 -11.65
N ASP A 28 -0.04 -14.72 -11.47
CA ASP A 28 -1.03 -15.74 -11.88
C ASP A 28 -2.38 -15.56 -11.17
N ILE A 29 -2.40 -15.08 -9.92
CA ILE A 29 -3.63 -14.86 -9.13
C ILE A 29 -4.16 -13.41 -9.21
N GLY A 30 -3.61 -12.57 -10.08
CA GLY A 30 -4.07 -11.21 -10.35
C GLY A 30 -3.50 -10.11 -9.43
N LEU A 31 -2.40 -10.38 -8.72
CA LEU A 31 -1.62 -9.39 -7.96
C LEU A 31 -0.34 -9.07 -8.73
N GLU A 32 -0.43 -8.10 -9.65
CA GLU A 32 0.65 -7.81 -10.60
C GLU A 32 1.92 -7.30 -9.90
N VAL A 33 3.05 -7.97 -10.16
CA VAL A 33 4.36 -7.59 -9.64
C VAL A 33 5.00 -6.59 -10.60
N ASP A 34 5.18 -5.35 -10.14
CA ASP A 34 5.81 -4.28 -10.90
C ASP A 34 7.34 -4.36 -10.83
N SER A 35 7.89 -4.61 -9.64
CA SER A 35 9.34 -4.71 -9.46
C SER A 35 9.75 -5.65 -8.33
N VAL A 36 10.98 -6.16 -8.43
CA VAL A 36 11.64 -6.98 -7.39
C VAL A 36 13.05 -6.45 -7.18
N GLN A 37 13.40 -6.14 -5.93
CA GLN A 37 14.73 -5.70 -5.53
C GLN A 37 15.29 -6.61 -4.44
N THR A 38 16.46 -7.19 -4.70
CA THR A 38 17.21 -8.00 -3.74
C THR A 38 18.25 -7.15 -3.04
N ILE A 39 18.21 -7.12 -1.70
CA ILE A 39 19.21 -6.41 -0.89
C ILE A 39 20.02 -7.41 -0.07
N ARG A 40 21.34 -7.35 -0.21
CA ARG A 40 22.30 -8.18 0.53
C ARG A 40 23.42 -7.31 1.08
N ILE A 41 23.71 -7.46 2.37
CA ILE A 41 24.82 -6.78 3.03
C ILE A 41 26.14 -7.43 2.60
N PRO A 42 27.19 -6.65 2.28
CA PRO A 42 28.50 -7.20 1.94
C PRO A 42 29.11 -8.05 3.06
N ALA A 43 29.98 -8.98 2.68
CA ALA A 43 30.83 -9.72 3.62
C ALA A 43 31.77 -8.78 4.39
N ASN A 44 32.32 -9.24 5.52
CA ASN A 44 33.16 -8.44 6.44
C ASN A 44 32.45 -7.24 7.11
N VAL A 45 31.14 -7.10 6.95
CA VAL A 45 30.33 -6.20 7.77
C VAL A 45 29.68 -7.02 8.89
N VAL A 46 29.98 -6.68 10.14
CA VAL A 46 29.61 -7.49 11.31
C VAL A 46 28.82 -6.70 12.34
N ILE A 47 28.18 -7.42 13.27
CA ILE A 47 27.67 -6.85 14.51
C ILE A 47 28.85 -6.50 15.43
N GLY A 48 28.98 -5.24 15.82
CA GLY A 48 29.90 -4.80 16.86
C GLY A 48 29.17 -4.15 18.04
N LYS A 49 29.84 -4.02 19.19
CA LYS A 49 29.31 -3.30 20.35
C LYS A 49 30.25 -2.18 20.79
N VAL A 50 29.71 -0.97 20.89
CA VAL A 50 30.47 0.20 21.33
C VAL A 50 30.73 0.08 22.83
N LEU A 51 31.97 -0.24 23.22
CA LEU A 51 32.37 -0.35 24.63
C LEU A 51 32.59 1.00 25.29
N THR A 52 33.20 1.95 24.56
CA THR A 52 33.40 3.33 25.00
C THR A 52 33.21 4.29 23.83
N CYS A 53 32.82 5.53 24.12
CA CYS A 53 32.64 6.58 23.13
C CYS A 53 33.12 7.91 23.70
N ASN A 54 34.33 8.34 23.33
CA ASN A 54 34.95 9.56 23.83
C ASN A 54 35.01 10.62 22.73
N LYS A 55 35.04 11.91 23.10
CA LYS A 55 35.24 12.98 22.13
C LYS A 55 36.64 12.91 21.52
N HIS A 56 36.73 13.17 20.22
CA HIS A 56 38.01 13.22 19.54
C HIS A 56 38.82 14.44 20.03
N PRO A 57 40.12 14.29 20.39
CA PRO A 57 40.92 15.38 20.97
C PRO A 57 41.03 16.61 20.06
N ASP A 58 41.14 16.37 18.75
CA ASP A 58 41.33 17.43 17.74
C ASP A 58 40.13 17.66 16.80
N ALA A 59 38.91 17.22 17.17
CA ALA A 59 37.70 17.43 16.36
C ALA A 59 36.37 17.32 17.13
N ASP A 60 35.61 18.41 17.17
CA ASP A 60 34.33 18.48 17.90
C ASP A 60 33.23 17.54 17.36
N LYS A 61 33.26 17.30 16.04
CA LYS A 61 32.26 16.48 15.32
C LYS A 61 32.59 14.99 15.28
N LEU A 62 33.75 14.57 15.79
CA LEU A 62 34.17 13.16 15.76
C LEU A 62 34.20 12.60 17.18
N ASN A 63 33.91 11.31 17.27
CA ASN A 63 34.05 10.52 18.48
C ASN A 63 35.04 9.38 18.21
N VAL A 64 35.80 9.00 19.22
CA VAL A 64 36.71 7.85 19.20
C VAL A 64 36.05 6.75 20.01
N CYS A 65 35.70 5.67 19.35
CA CYS A 65 34.97 4.55 19.92
C CYS A 65 35.86 3.32 20.02
N GLU A 66 35.84 2.64 21.17
CA GLU A 66 36.34 1.26 21.27
C GLU A 66 35.19 0.32 21.00
N VAL A 67 35.30 -0.50 19.96
CA VAL A 67 34.21 -1.36 19.48
C VAL A 67 34.63 -2.82 19.56
N ASP A 68 33.86 -3.61 20.31
CA ASP A 68 34.03 -5.06 20.43
C ASP A 68 33.41 -5.76 19.22
N LEU A 69 34.22 -6.53 18.50
CA LEU A 69 33.83 -7.33 17.34
C LEU A 69 33.77 -8.82 17.67
N GLY A 70 33.74 -9.18 18.97
CA GLY A 70 33.63 -10.53 19.49
C GLY A 70 34.99 -11.19 19.77
N ASN A 71 35.87 -11.20 18.76
CA ASN A 71 37.23 -11.76 18.89
C ASN A 71 38.30 -10.71 19.17
N GLU A 72 38.02 -9.44 18.90
CA GLU A 72 38.93 -8.33 19.07
C GLU A 72 38.18 -7.03 19.35
N VAL A 73 38.87 -6.08 19.99
CA VAL A 73 38.40 -4.71 20.17
C VAL A 73 39.18 -3.80 19.24
N LYS A 74 38.48 -2.93 18.51
CA LYS A 74 39.08 -1.97 17.58
C LYS A 74 38.68 -0.54 17.92
N GLN A 75 39.65 0.36 17.78
CA GLN A 75 39.41 1.79 17.79
C GLN A 75 38.84 2.23 16.44
N ILE A 76 37.66 2.82 16.44
CA ILE A 76 36.97 3.32 15.25
C ILE A 76 36.52 4.76 15.50
N VAL A 77 36.88 5.66 14.58
CA VAL A 77 36.47 7.06 14.64
C VAL A 77 35.11 7.22 13.96
N CYS A 78 34.09 7.69 14.68
CA CYS A 78 32.73 7.84 14.18
C CYS A 78 32.26 9.30 14.29
N GLY A 79 31.71 9.84 13.20
CA GLY A 79 31.17 11.20 13.14
C GLY A 79 29.66 11.29 13.39
N ALA A 80 28.96 10.17 13.53
CA ALA A 80 27.52 10.17 13.72
C ALA A 80 27.16 10.70 15.11
N LYS A 81 26.10 11.53 15.19
CA LYS A 81 25.68 12.14 16.45
C LYS A 81 25.03 11.15 17.42
N ASN A 82 24.47 10.06 16.89
CA ASN A 82 23.74 9.05 17.64
C ASN A 82 24.63 7.90 18.15
N VAL A 83 25.95 7.92 17.89
CA VAL A 83 26.87 6.92 18.44
C VAL A 83 27.04 7.10 19.96
N ALA A 84 26.83 6.02 20.70
CA ALA A 84 26.92 6.01 22.15
C ALA A 84 27.43 4.66 22.67
N GLN A 85 28.00 4.69 23.88
CA GLN A 85 28.40 3.49 24.59
C GLN A 85 27.21 2.54 24.82
N GLY A 86 27.46 1.23 24.69
CA GLY A 86 26.51 0.15 24.94
C GLY A 86 25.70 -0.28 23.71
N GLN A 87 25.76 0.47 22.61
CA GLN A 87 25.00 0.18 21.39
C GLN A 87 25.60 -0.99 20.60
N TYR A 88 24.74 -1.84 20.04
CA TYR A 88 25.09 -2.77 18.98
C TYR A 88 24.93 -2.07 17.64
N VAL A 89 25.95 -2.16 16.79
CA VAL A 89 26.07 -1.34 15.57
C VAL A 89 26.62 -2.18 14.41
N ALA A 90 26.39 -1.72 13.19
CA ALA A 90 27.01 -2.29 12.00
C ALA A 90 28.45 -1.81 11.87
N VAL A 91 29.41 -2.72 11.76
CA VAL A 91 30.82 -2.39 11.61
C VAL A 91 31.38 -3.03 10.35
N SER A 92 31.83 -2.20 9.42
CA SER A 92 32.63 -2.66 8.29
C SER A 92 34.09 -2.79 8.70
N LYS A 93 34.63 -4.02 8.66
CA LYS A 93 36.04 -4.29 8.97
C LYS A 93 36.95 -3.79 7.84
N VAL A 94 38.22 -3.60 8.15
CA VAL A 94 39.26 -3.36 7.12
C VAL A 94 39.24 -4.51 6.11
N GLY A 95 39.20 -4.17 4.82
CA GLY A 95 39.03 -5.11 3.71
C GLY A 95 37.58 -5.32 3.26
N ALA A 96 36.58 -4.78 3.97
CA ALA A 96 35.19 -4.78 3.49
C ALA A 96 35.04 -3.88 2.25
N ILE A 97 34.20 -4.31 1.30
CA ILE A 97 33.86 -3.53 0.09
C ILE A 97 32.37 -3.19 0.18
N LEU A 98 32.06 -1.90 0.29
CA LEU A 98 30.69 -1.43 0.40
C LEU A 98 29.97 -1.38 -0.96
N PRO A 99 28.62 -1.29 -1.00
CA PRO A 99 27.87 -1.31 -2.26
C PRO A 99 28.22 -0.18 -3.23
N ASN A 100 28.74 0.95 -2.74
CA ASN A 100 29.23 2.05 -3.59
C ASN A 100 30.65 1.82 -4.16
N GLY A 101 31.27 0.67 -3.88
CA GLY A 101 32.64 0.32 -4.27
C GLY A 101 33.72 0.82 -3.33
N LEU A 102 33.37 1.44 -2.19
CA LEU A 102 34.35 1.88 -1.19
C LEU A 102 34.96 0.69 -0.47
N GLU A 103 36.28 0.53 -0.60
CA GLU A 103 37.07 -0.43 0.17
C GLU A 103 37.52 0.20 1.51
N ILE A 104 37.21 -0.48 2.62
CA ILE A 104 37.55 0.00 3.97
C ILE A 104 39.01 -0.30 4.26
N LYS A 105 39.78 0.73 4.58
CA LYS A 105 41.21 0.66 4.88
C LYS A 105 41.49 1.25 6.26
N GLU A 106 42.64 0.88 6.83
CA GLU A 106 43.18 1.59 7.98
C GLU A 106 43.33 3.07 7.64
N ALA A 107 42.73 3.93 8.47
CA ALA A 107 42.76 5.37 8.27
C ALA A 107 43.31 6.06 9.51
N LYS A 108 43.85 7.27 9.34
CA LYS A 108 44.23 8.14 10.45
C LYS A 108 43.48 9.46 10.31
N LEU A 109 42.40 9.61 11.08
CA LEU A 109 41.58 10.81 11.07
C LEU A 109 42.15 11.77 12.11
N ARG A 110 42.69 12.91 11.65
CA ARG A 110 43.22 13.98 12.53
C ARG A 110 44.15 13.47 13.65
N GLY A 111 45.04 12.53 13.31
CA GLY A 111 46.02 12.01 14.26
C GLY A 111 45.60 10.73 14.99
N VAL A 112 44.32 10.36 14.97
CA VAL A 112 43.79 9.15 15.63
C VAL A 112 43.56 8.04 14.60
N ALA A 113 44.03 6.83 14.89
CA ALA A 113 43.84 5.67 14.03
C ALA A 113 42.37 5.21 14.03
N SER A 114 41.87 4.72 12.90
CA SER A 114 40.53 4.14 12.75
C SER A 114 40.63 2.86 11.94
N SER A 115 40.36 1.75 12.61
CA SER A 115 40.52 0.39 12.06
C SER A 115 39.16 -0.20 11.66
N GLY A 116 38.43 0.53 10.83
CA GLY A 116 37.09 0.17 10.36
C GLY A 116 36.16 1.38 10.26
N MET A 117 34.87 1.10 10.06
CA MET A 117 33.81 2.11 9.97
C MET A 117 32.52 1.60 10.62
N ILE A 118 31.88 2.43 11.46
CA ILE A 118 30.52 2.17 11.95
C ILE A 118 29.55 2.73 10.90
N CYS A 119 28.62 1.90 10.41
CA CYS A 119 27.86 2.19 9.20
C CYS A 119 26.45 2.70 9.47
N SER A 120 26.02 3.62 8.62
CA SER A 120 24.62 3.99 8.38
C SER A 120 23.92 2.99 7.45
N SER A 121 22.59 3.12 7.31
CA SER A 121 21.81 2.25 6.42
C SER A 121 22.19 2.45 4.95
N THR A 122 22.31 3.70 4.50
CA THR A 122 22.59 4.05 3.10
C THR A 122 24.00 3.64 2.66
N GLU A 123 24.98 3.67 3.56
CA GLU A 123 26.33 3.15 3.29
C GLU A 123 26.36 1.66 3.01
N LEU A 124 25.39 0.90 3.54
CA LEU A 124 25.24 -0.53 3.29
C LEU A 124 24.20 -0.86 2.21
N GLY A 125 23.71 0.15 1.47
CA GLY A 125 22.73 -0.05 0.40
C GLY A 125 21.30 -0.31 0.89
N LEU A 126 21.03 -0.10 2.18
CA LEU A 126 19.67 -0.12 2.75
C LEU A 126 19.01 1.25 2.54
N PRO A 127 17.65 1.33 2.55
CA PRO A 127 16.94 2.60 2.46
C PRO A 127 17.32 3.54 3.62
N ALA A 128 17.15 4.83 3.38
CA ALA A 128 17.43 5.85 4.39
C ALA A 128 16.43 5.73 5.57
N MET A 129 16.98 5.73 6.78
CA MET A 129 16.23 5.84 8.05
C MET A 129 16.62 7.14 8.77
N GLU A 130 16.64 7.16 10.10
CA GLU A 130 17.18 8.28 10.87
C GLU A 130 18.64 8.62 10.50
N ASP A 131 18.98 9.92 10.54
CA ASP A 131 20.33 10.39 10.25
C ASP A 131 21.34 9.81 11.27
N GLY A 132 22.28 9.01 10.79
CA GLY A 132 23.36 8.47 11.62
C GLY A 132 23.65 7.00 11.35
N ILE A 133 24.26 6.34 12.35
CA ILE A 133 24.58 4.92 12.29
C ILE A 133 23.36 4.06 12.61
N MET A 134 23.35 2.82 12.13
CA MET A 134 22.34 1.84 12.54
C MET A 134 22.64 1.32 13.94
N VAL A 135 21.63 1.39 14.80
CA VAL A 135 21.66 0.82 16.15
C VAL A 135 20.70 -0.36 16.18
N PHE A 136 21.26 -1.55 16.41
CA PHE A 136 20.49 -2.78 16.41
C PHE A 136 19.91 -3.10 17.78
N ASP A 137 18.76 -3.76 17.75
CA ASP A 137 18.16 -4.41 18.90
C ASP A 137 17.85 -5.88 18.53
N ASN A 138 17.30 -6.65 19.47
CA ASN A 138 16.99 -8.06 19.26
C ASN A 138 15.80 -8.34 18.33
N SER A 139 15.19 -7.32 17.70
CA SER A 139 14.12 -7.55 16.70
C SER A 139 14.62 -8.22 15.44
N ILE A 140 15.93 -8.15 15.15
CA ILE A 140 16.57 -8.89 14.05
C ILE A 140 17.07 -10.30 14.47
N GLY A 141 16.71 -10.74 15.69
CA GLY A 141 17.19 -11.98 16.29
C GLY A 141 18.30 -11.78 17.33
N GLU A 142 18.97 -12.86 17.70
CA GLU A 142 20.07 -12.80 18.66
C GLU A 142 21.27 -12.00 18.10
N LEU A 143 21.70 -10.99 18.85
CA LEU A 143 22.82 -10.12 18.48
C LEU A 143 24.14 -10.76 18.91
N VAL A 144 24.81 -11.42 17.98
CA VAL A 144 26.08 -12.12 18.22
C VAL A 144 27.23 -11.25 17.73
N LEU A 145 28.13 -10.85 18.63
CA LEU A 145 29.29 -10.02 18.27
C LEU A 145 30.18 -10.73 17.25
N GLY A 146 30.58 -10.01 16.21
CA GLY A 146 31.44 -10.50 15.15
C GLY A 146 30.73 -11.32 14.07
N LYS A 147 29.46 -11.70 14.27
CA LYS A 147 28.65 -12.37 13.24
C LYS A 147 28.42 -11.43 12.07
N GLU A 148 28.53 -11.96 10.84
CA GLU A 148 28.32 -11.13 9.65
C GLU A 148 26.86 -10.73 9.50
N LEU A 149 26.64 -9.48 9.11
CA LEU A 149 25.31 -8.95 8.85
C LEU A 149 24.65 -9.63 7.65
N CYS A 150 25.43 -10.16 6.70
CA CYS A 150 24.90 -10.94 5.57
C CYS A 150 24.19 -12.24 6.01
N GLU A 151 24.46 -12.73 7.23
CA GLU A 151 23.85 -13.91 7.81
C GLU A 151 22.54 -13.62 8.56
N TYR A 152 22.11 -12.36 8.64
CA TYR A 152 20.85 -11.95 9.27
C TYR A 152 19.75 -11.84 8.22
N PRO A 153 18.86 -12.84 8.05
CA PRO A 153 17.90 -12.88 6.95
C PRO A 153 16.96 -11.67 6.96
N LEU A 154 16.55 -11.20 8.15
CA LEU A 154 15.64 -10.06 8.32
C LEU A 154 16.20 -8.71 7.81
N ILE A 155 17.51 -8.63 7.54
CA ILE A 155 18.16 -7.45 6.93
C ILE A 155 18.42 -7.69 5.43
N ASN A 156 18.55 -8.96 5.03
CA ASN A 156 18.95 -9.41 3.70
C ASN A 156 17.73 -9.95 2.96
N ASP A 157 16.85 -9.04 2.55
CA ASP A 157 15.50 -9.39 2.10
C ASP A 157 15.31 -9.19 0.59
N ASP A 158 14.23 -9.77 0.06
CA ASP A 158 13.73 -9.50 -1.27
C ASP A 158 12.46 -8.64 -1.16
N ILE A 159 12.51 -7.47 -1.77
CA ILE A 159 11.47 -6.45 -1.74
C ILE A 159 10.67 -6.59 -3.03
N ILE A 160 9.35 -6.75 -2.89
CA ILE A 160 8.44 -7.02 -4.01
C ILE A 160 7.41 -5.88 -4.05
N GLU A 161 7.34 -5.16 -5.16
CA GLU A 161 6.33 -4.15 -5.40
C GLU A 161 5.18 -4.72 -6.24
N ILE A 162 3.97 -4.59 -5.72
CA ILE A 162 2.73 -5.07 -6.32
C ILE A 162 1.86 -3.88 -6.72
N GLU A 163 1.41 -3.84 -7.97
CA GLU A 163 0.38 -2.92 -8.43
C GLU A 163 -1.02 -3.52 -8.17
N LEU A 164 -1.81 -2.83 -7.34
CA LEU A 164 -3.13 -3.31 -6.93
C LEU A 164 -4.25 -2.59 -7.68
N THR A 165 -5.14 -3.40 -8.25
CA THR A 165 -6.42 -2.94 -8.80
C THR A 165 -7.32 -2.36 -7.71
N ALA A 166 -8.26 -1.48 -8.09
CA ALA A 166 -9.06 -0.73 -7.12
C ALA A 166 -10.01 -1.60 -6.27
N ASN A 167 -10.38 -2.79 -6.74
CA ASN A 167 -11.22 -3.75 -6.00
C ASN A 167 -10.46 -4.51 -4.92
N ARG A 168 -9.11 -4.56 -4.97
CA ARG A 168 -8.27 -5.36 -4.07
C ARG A 168 -7.72 -4.55 -2.90
N GLY A 169 -8.58 -3.76 -2.26
CA GLY A 169 -8.21 -3.00 -1.05
C GLY A 169 -7.79 -3.88 0.11
N ASP A 170 -8.32 -5.11 0.17
CA ASP A 170 -7.93 -6.13 1.14
C ASP A 170 -6.44 -6.50 1.06
N CYS A 171 -5.85 -6.46 -0.13
CA CYS A 171 -4.42 -6.72 -0.37
C CYS A 171 -3.52 -5.49 -0.15
N LEU A 172 -4.06 -4.38 0.32
CA LEU A 172 -3.25 -3.24 0.76
C LEU A 172 -2.58 -3.49 2.13
N SER A 173 -2.46 -4.74 2.57
CA SER A 173 -1.75 -5.15 3.78
C SER A 173 -0.93 -6.41 3.56
N ILE A 174 0.09 -6.63 4.41
CA ILE A 174 0.89 -7.86 4.36
C ILE A 174 -0.01 -9.08 4.62
N HIS A 175 -0.91 -9.00 5.60
CA HIS A 175 -1.87 -10.05 5.90
C HIS A 175 -2.78 -10.38 4.71
N GLY A 176 -3.29 -9.38 3.99
CA GLY A 176 -4.14 -9.59 2.82
C GLY A 176 -3.41 -10.30 1.68
N VAL A 177 -2.18 -9.87 1.38
CA VAL A 177 -1.34 -10.53 0.37
C VAL A 177 -0.96 -11.94 0.79
N ALA A 178 -0.60 -12.14 2.06
CA ALA A 178 -0.28 -13.46 2.60
C ALA A 178 -1.47 -14.42 2.50
N ARG A 179 -2.70 -13.95 2.83
CA ARG A 179 -3.94 -14.72 2.66
C ARG A 179 -4.12 -15.19 1.22
N ASP A 180 -3.94 -14.30 0.25
CA ASP A 180 -4.06 -14.64 -1.16
C ASP A 180 -3.00 -15.65 -1.61
N LEU A 181 -1.73 -15.46 -1.24
CA LEU A 181 -0.64 -16.40 -1.57
C LEU A 181 -0.78 -17.76 -0.87
N SER A 182 -1.41 -17.79 0.30
CA SER A 182 -1.61 -19.02 1.07
C SER A 182 -2.44 -20.07 0.30
N VAL A 183 -3.30 -19.63 -0.60
CA VAL A 183 -4.24 -20.50 -1.32
C VAL A 183 -3.55 -21.35 -2.39
N PRO A 184 -2.85 -20.78 -3.39
CA PRO A 184 -2.17 -21.56 -4.43
C PRO A 184 -1.02 -22.41 -3.87
N PHE A 185 -0.37 -21.99 -2.77
CA PHE A 185 0.69 -22.76 -2.12
C PHE A 185 0.20 -23.75 -1.05
N ASP A 186 -1.10 -23.78 -0.76
CA ASP A 186 -1.70 -24.64 0.27
C ASP A 186 -1.03 -24.51 1.66
N LEU A 187 -0.73 -23.27 2.07
CA LEU A 187 -0.08 -22.93 3.34
C LEU A 187 -1.05 -22.38 4.38
N ASP A 188 -0.98 -22.78 5.63
CA ASP A 188 -1.83 -22.17 6.65
C ASP A 188 -1.35 -20.75 7.00
N ILE A 189 -2.31 -19.88 7.34
CA ILE A 189 -2.03 -18.55 7.87
C ILE A 189 -1.68 -18.68 9.35
N ASN A 190 -0.53 -18.14 9.74
CA ASN A 190 -0.11 -18.10 11.13
C ASN A 190 -1.06 -17.22 11.94
N ALA A 191 -1.62 -17.79 13.01
CA ALA A 191 -2.45 -17.03 13.94
C ALA A 191 -1.58 -16.05 14.74
N LEU A 192 -2.09 -14.83 14.95
CA LEU A 192 -1.46 -13.90 15.88
C LEU A 192 -1.64 -14.38 17.31
N GLU A 193 -0.54 -14.43 18.07
CA GLU A 193 -0.60 -14.64 19.51
C GLU A 193 -1.20 -13.39 20.19
N ILE A 194 -2.40 -13.55 20.75
CA ILE A 194 -3.03 -12.52 21.57
C ILE A 194 -2.51 -12.70 23.00
N LYS A 195 -1.67 -11.76 23.46
CA LYS A 195 -1.24 -11.73 24.87
C LYS A 195 -2.41 -11.28 25.74
N GLU A 196 -2.77 -12.08 26.73
CA GLU A 196 -3.84 -11.77 27.69
C GLU A 196 -3.58 -10.44 28.42
N GLU A 197 -4.65 -9.75 28.81
CA GLU A 197 -4.55 -8.53 29.63
C GLU A 197 -4.03 -8.89 31.02
N GLU A 198 -3.15 -8.05 31.58
CA GLU A 198 -2.59 -8.29 32.92
C GLU A 198 -3.65 -8.04 34.00
N ASP A 199 -3.67 -8.89 35.04
CA ASP A 199 -4.53 -8.68 36.21
C ASP A 199 -4.20 -7.35 36.92
N ASN A 200 -5.24 -6.64 37.40
CA ASN A 200 -5.20 -5.33 38.09
C ASN A 200 -4.96 -4.07 37.24
N GLN A 201 -5.22 -4.10 35.94
CA GLN A 201 -5.20 -2.89 35.11
C GLN A 201 -6.37 -1.93 35.40
N LEU A 202 -6.12 -0.63 35.26
CA LEU A 202 -7.16 0.40 35.38
C LEU A 202 -8.10 0.34 34.17
N GLY A 203 -9.42 0.30 34.39
CA GLY A 203 -10.38 0.26 33.29
C GLY A 203 -10.44 1.57 32.48
N ILE A 204 -10.53 1.44 31.16
CA ILE A 204 -10.57 2.57 30.20
C ILE A 204 -11.68 3.58 30.50
N GLY A 205 -12.82 3.13 31.03
CA GLY A 205 -13.97 4.00 31.36
C GLY A 205 -13.70 5.04 32.44
N ARG A 206 -12.54 4.98 33.13
CA ARG A 206 -12.09 6.02 34.06
C ARG A 206 -11.48 7.23 33.35
N VAL A 207 -10.87 7.02 32.18
CA VAL A 207 -10.09 8.04 31.46
C VAL A 207 -10.71 8.46 30.14
N LEU A 208 -11.56 7.62 29.53
CA LEU A 208 -12.19 7.92 28.24
C LEU A 208 -13.70 7.69 28.28
N ASN A 209 -14.43 8.61 27.65
CA ASN A 209 -15.81 8.45 27.23
C ASN A 209 -15.88 8.59 25.71
N VAL A 210 -16.67 7.76 25.04
CA VAL A 210 -16.91 7.89 23.59
C VAL A 210 -18.40 8.14 23.38
N VAL A 211 -18.72 9.21 22.63
CA VAL A 211 -20.10 9.60 22.32
C VAL A 211 -20.23 9.74 20.81
N ALA A 212 -21.05 8.89 20.20
CA ALA A 212 -21.45 9.03 18.81
C ALA A 212 -22.87 9.61 18.72
N HIS A 213 -23.09 10.50 17.75
CA HIS A 213 -24.44 10.94 17.37
C HIS A 213 -25.12 9.88 16.49
N GLU A 214 -26.47 9.86 16.46
CA GLU A 214 -27.32 8.79 15.88
C GLU A 214 -27.23 8.57 14.34
N LYS A 215 -26.16 8.97 13.65
CA LYS A 215 -26.06 8.87 12.18
C LYS A 215 -24.64 8.61 11.65
N VAL A 216 -23.73 8.11 12.47
CA VAL A 216 -22.38 7.77 12.00
C VAL A 216 -22.42 6.49 11.14
N ASP A 217 -21.60 6.43 10.11
CA ASP A 217 -21.48 5.28 9.19
C ASP A 217 -20.28 4.37 9.55
N GLY A 218 -19.33 4.88 10.33
CA GLY A 218 -18.12 4.16 10.72
C GLY A 218 -18.29 3.30 11.97
N SER A 219 -17.52 2.21 12.00
CA SER A 219 -17.21 1.44 13.21
C SER A 219 -15.90 1.93 13.81
N PHE A 220 -15.84 1.99 15.14
CA PHE A 220 -14.73 2.55 15.90
C PHE A 220 -14.42 1.69 17.12
N LEU A 221 -13.13 1.55 17.40
CA LEU A 221 -12.61 0.94 18.61
C LEU A 221 -11.52 1.84 19.19
N PHE A 222 -11.66 2.17 20.47
CA PHE A 222 -10.71 3.01 21.19
C PHE A 222 -10.04 2.25 22.32
N LYS A 223 -8.72 2.44 22.44
CA LYS A 223 -7.89 2.07 23.59
C LYS A 223 -7.10 3.27 24.09
N VAL A 224 -6.68 3.23 25.36
CA VAL A 224 -5.85 4.29 25.95
C VAL A 224 -4.65 3.64 26.61
N TYR A 225 -3.50 4.31 26.52
CA TYR A 225 -2.33 3.97 27.32
C TYR A 225 -1.67 5.22 27.88
N ASP A 226 -1.03 5.05 29.04
CA ASP A 226 -0.12 6.03 29.62
C ASP A 226 1.31 5.62 29.28
N LYS A 227 2.06 6.54 28.67
CA LYS A 227 3.43 6.37 28.25
C LYS A 227 4.38 6.42 29.45
N LYS A 228 5.41 5.56 29.43
CA LYS A 228 6.69 5.84 30.11
C LYS A 228 7.82 6.06 29.11
N GLU A 229 7.95 5.18 28.12
CA GLU A 229 8.95 5.31 27.05
C GLU A 229 8.43 4.60 25.78
N ILE A 230 8.54 5.24 24.62
CA ILE A 230 8.16 4.66 23.33
C ILE A 230 9.40 4.54 22.44
N LYS A 231 9.65 3.34 21.94
CA LYS A 231 10.70 3.03 20.97
C LYS A 231 10.13 2.14 19.88
N SER A 232 10.55 2.39 18.65
CA SER A 232 10.29 1.49 17.54
C SER A 232 11.39 0.43 17.47
N PRO A 233 11.06 -0.86 17.30
CA PRO A 233 12.06 -1.88 17.00
C PRO A 233 12.82 -1.59 15.71
N PHE A 234 14.11 -1.93 15.64
CA PHE A 234 14.90 -1.72 14.42
C PHE A 234 14.27 -2.37 13.17
N LEU A 235 13.72 -3.58 13.30
CA LEU A 235 13.07 -4.29 12.19
C LEU A 235 11.84 -3.54 11.66
N VAL A 236 11.06 -2.91 12.55
CA VAL A 236 9.91 -2.08 12.17
C VAL A 236 10.38 -0.90 11.33
N ASP A 237 11.42 -0.22 11.80
CA ASP A 237 12.02 0.91 11.11
C ASP A 237 12.53 0.52 9.72
N LEU A 238 13.24 -0.60 9.63
CA LEU A 238 13.78 -1.11 8.37
C LEU A 238 12.68 -1.47 7.37
N ARG A 239 11.64 -2.19 7.80
CA ARG A 239 10.53 -2.59 6.92
C ARG A 239 9.71 -1.39 6.43
N LEU A 240 9.47 -0.40 7.30
CA LEU A 240 8.84 0.84 6.88
C LEU A 240 9.70 1.61 5.89
N ALA A 241 11.02 1.60 6.06
CA ALA A 241 11.94 2.23 5.11
C ALA A 241 11.93 1.51 3.75
N PHE A 242 11.87 0.17 3.71
CA PHE A 242 11.66 -0.57 2.45
C PHE A 242 10.35 -0.18 1.76
N ALA A 243 9.29 0.04 2.52
CA ALA A 243 7.97 0.40 2.00
C ALA A 243 7.76 1.91 1.74
N ASP A 244 8.81 2.75 1.83
CA ASP A 244 8.75 4.21 1.74
C ASP A 244 7.70 4.86 2.68
N LEU A 245 7.70 4.37 3.92
CA LEU A 245 6.79 4.74 5.00
C LEU A 245 7.51 5.13 6.29
N TYR A 246 8.84 5.22 6.27
CA TYR A 246 9.60 5.64 7.44
C TYR A 246 9.29 7.09 7.83
N LYS A 247 9.12 7.32 9.13
CA LYS A 247 8.76 8.60 9.73
C LYS A 247 9.63 8.85 10.96
N LYS A 248 9.77 10.11 11.36
CA LYS A 248 10.68 10.48 12.46
C LYS A 248 10.17 10.08 13.83
N ASP A 249 8.86 10.09 14.03
CA ASP A 249 8.26 9.80 15.33
C ASP A 249 8.10 8.27 15.53
N PRO A 250 8.64 7.68 16.61
CA PRO A 250 8.53 6.25 16.87
C PRO A 250 7.10 5.72 17.01
N LEU A 251 6.17 6.52 17.56
CA LEU A 251 4.76 6.11 17.70
C LEU A 251 4.09 6.06 16.32
N ASP A 252 4.33 7.05 15.48
CA ASP A 252 3.86 7.08 14.09
C ASP A 252 4.39 5.87 13.29
N ARG A 253 5.66 5.49 13.50
CA ARG A 253 6.24 4.27 12.91
C ARG A 253 5.47 3.01 13.33
N VAL A 254 5.27 2.78 14.63
CA VAL A 254 4.56 1.58 15.11
C VAL A 254 3.09 1.55 14.60
N LEU A 255 2.41 2.70 14.56
CA LEU A 255 1.06 2.82 14.01
C LEU A 255 1.01 2.49 12.52
N GLN A 256 1.91 3.07 11.75
CA GLN A 256 1.99 2.87 10.31
C GLN A 256 2.34 1.42 9.99
N TYR A 257 3.24 0.82 10.76
CA TYR A 257 3.63 -0.58 10.62
C TYR A 257 2.45 -1.52 10.89
N ALA A 258 1.72 -1.32 11.99
CA ALA A 258 0.54 -2.13 12.31
C ALA A 258 -0.58 -1.98 11.26
N THR A 259 -0.81 -0.74 10.78
CA THR A 259 -1.76 -0.48 9.69
C THR A 259 -1.34 -1.19 8.40
N TYR A 260 -0.05 -1.18 8.07
CA TYR A 260 0.49 -1.81 6.87
C TYR A 260 0.50 -3.35 6.95
N ALA A 261 0.75 -3.89 8.14
CA ALA A 261 0.75 -5.32 8.40
C ALA A 261 -0.67 -5.90 8.31
N THR A 262 -1.63 -5.25 8.96
CA THR A 262 -2.99 -5.80 9.17
C THR A 262 -4.03 -5.28 8.18
N GLY A 263 -3.87 -4.04 7.69
CA GLY A 263 -4.87 -3.35 6.87
C GLY A 263 -5.90 -2.57 7.67
N VAL A 264 -5.88 -2.64 9.00
CA VAL A 264 -6.78 -1.88 9.89
C VAL A 264 -6.26 -0.45 10.00
N LEU A 265 -7.14 0.54 9.87
CA LEU A 265 -6.74 1.95 9.90
C LEU A 265 -6.61 2.43 11.35
N LEU A 266 -5.37 2.68 11.77
CA LEU A 266 -5.05 3.11 13.13
C LEU A 266 -4.66 4.59 13.20
N ARG A 267 -5.16 5.30 14.22
CA ARG A 267 -4.74 6.66 14.56
C ARG A 267 -4.42 6.75 16.05
N ALA A 268 -3.57 7.71 16.40
CA ALA A 268 -3.36 8.11 17.78
C ALA A 268 -3.56 9.60 17.96
N TYR A 269 -4.22 9.96 19.06
CA TYR A 269 -4.51 11.32 19.44
C TYR A 269 -3.91 11.61 20.80
N SER A 270 -3.40 12.83 20.99
CA SER A 270 -3.07 13.31 22.33
C SER A 270 -4.35 13.36 23.16
N HIS A 271 -4.32 12.81 24.37
CA HIS A 271 -5.46 12.87 25.28
C HIS A 271 -5.92 14.32 25.55
N ASN A 272 -4.99 15.28 25.51
CA ASN A 272 -5.24 16.69 25.74
C ASN A 272 -6.13 17.34 24.66
N CYS A 273 -6.32 16.70 23.50
CA CYS A 273 -7.24 17.18 22.47
C CYS A 273 -8.71 16.99 22.86
N PHE A 274 -8.98 16.09 23.81
CA PHE A 274 -10.33 15.70 24.23
C PHE A 274 -10.72 16.22 25.61
N THR A 275 -9.80 16.89 26.31
CA THR A 275 -10.07 17.45 27.63
C THR A 275 -9.25 18.70 27.90
N THR A 276 -9.85 19.66 28.62
CA THR A 276 -9.19 20.91 29.06
C THR A 276 -8.76 20.88 30.53
N GLN A 277 -9.26 19.90 31.30
CA GLN A 277 -8.87 19.59 32.66
C GLN A 277 -8.31 18.17 32.63
N GLN A 278 -7.30 17.79 33.42
CA GLN A 278 -6.69 16.43 33.43
C GLN A 278 -7.64 15.31 33.92
N GLU A 279 -8.94 15.46 33.68
CA GLU A 279 -10.02 14.54 33.96
C GLU A 279 -10.28 13.60 32.77
N LYS A 280 -11.41 12.89 32.84
CA LYS A 280 -11.91 11.95 31.83
C LYS A 280 -12.14 12.66 30.48
N ALA A 281 -11.38 12.26 29.45
CA ALA A 281 -11.55 12.74 28.08
C ALA A 281 -12.87 12.27 27.46
N THR A 282 -13.46 13.10 26.58
CA THR A 282 -14.66 12.73 25.82
C THR A 282 -14.42 12.88 24.31
N VAL A 283 -14.38 11.75 23.60
CA VAL A 283 -14.33 11.68 22.14
C VAL A 283 -15.76 11.82 21.60
N ARG A 284 -15.97 12.74 20.66
CA ARG A 284 -17.28 12.93 20.01
C ARG A 284 -17.18 12.61 18.53
N ILE A 285 -18.04 11.73 18.03
CA ILE A 285 -18.09 11.34 16.63
C ILE A 285 -19.38 11.86 16.01
N LYS A 286 -19.26 12.64 14.93
CA LYS A 286 -20.40 13.23 14.23
C LYS A 286 -20.21 13.18 12.72
N LYS A 287 -21.32 13.09 12.01
CA LYS A 287 -21.35 13.29 10.57
C LYS A 287 -21.15 14.77 10.23
N HIS A 288 -20.15 15.06 9.41
CA HIS A 288 -19.85 16.39 8.91
C HIS A 288 -20.76 16.75 7.71
N THR A 289 -20.82 18.03 7.35
CA THR A 289 -21.71 18.55 6.28
C THR A 289 -21.43 17.97 4.89
N ASN A 290 -20.23 17.42 4.68
CA ASN A 290 -19.83 16.74 3.45
C ASN A 290 -20.25 15.26 3.39
N GLY A 291 -20.94 14.75 4.43
CA GLY A 291 -21.42 13.38 4.52
C GLY A 291 -20.43 12.38 5.14
N LEU A 292 -19.23 12.83 5.51
CA LEU A 292 -18.20 11.98 6.13
C LEU A 292 -18.27 12.05 7.65
N ASP A 293 -17.91 10.97 8.33
CA ASP A 293 -17.74 10.99 9.78
C ASP A 293 -16.45 11.72 10.16
N ALA A 294 -16.53 12.43 11.28
CA ALA A 294 -15.43 13.20 11.83
C ALA A 294 -15.36 13.07 13.35
N VAL A 295 -14.14 13.08 13.88
CA VAL A 295 -13.87 13.10 15.32
C VAL A 295 -13.70 14.54 15.80
N PHE A 296 -14.31 14.87 16.93
CA PHE A 296 -14.31 16.20 17.53
C PHE A 296 -13.71 16.20 18.93
N GLY A 297 -12.92 17.23 19.22
CA GLY A 297 -12.25 17.45 20.50
C GLY A 297 -13.12 18.15 21.55
N SER A 298 -12.48 18.58 22.64
CA SER A 298 -13.15 19.20 23.80
C SER A 298 -13.91 20.49 23.47
N ASN A 299 -13.37 21.34 22.60
CA ASN A 299 -13.97 22.64 22.26
C ASN A 299 -14.82 22.55 20.98
N SER A 300 -15.30 21.35 20.63
CA SER A 300 -16.04 21.06 19.39
C SER A 300 -15.28 21.39 18.10
N GLN A 301 -13.96 21.51 18.16
CA GLN A 301 -13.12 21.54 16.97
C GLN A 301 -13.04 20.15 16.33
N MET A 302 -13.06 20.10 15.00
CA MET A 302 -12.84 18.87 14.24
C MET A 302 -11.36 18.51 14.30
N LEU A 303 -11.06 17.25 14.64
CA LEU A 303 -9.70 16.71 14.76
C LEU A 303 -9.31 15.83 13.58
N SER A 304 -10.27 15.12 12.98
CA SER A 304 -10.01 14.21 11.87
C SER A 304 -11.27 13.97 11.03
N PHE A 305 -11.06 13.66 9.76
CA PHE A 305 -12.02 12.92 8.95
C PHE A 305 -11.67 11.43 9.05
N VAL A 306 -12.63 10.64 9.48
CA VAL A 306 -12.44 9.21 9.76
C VAL A 306 -11.97 8.49 8.49
N GLY A 307 -10.86 7.75 8.60
CA GLY A 307 -10.25 7.06 7.48
C GLY A 307 -9.62 7.96 6.39
N ILE A 308 -9.53 9.28 6.57
CA ILE A 308 -9.12 10.22 5.50
C ILE A 308 -7.98 11.15 5.92
N SER A 309 -8.11 11.85 7.04
CA SER A 309 -7.10 12.81 7.51
C SER A 309 -7.21 13.10 9.00
N GLN A 310 -6.13 13.61 9.57
CA GLN A 310 -6.05 14.06 10.95
C GLN A 310 -5.20 15.33 11.01
N ILE A 311 -5.64 16.31 11.80
CA ILE A 311 -4.89 17.56 12.00
C ILE A 311 -3.60 17.27 12.76
N ASP A 312 -2.51 17.96 12.40
CA ASP A 312 -1.19 17.66 12.97
C ASP A 312 -1.11 18.00 14.46
N GLU A 313 -1.81 19.05 14.92
CA GLU A 313 -1.81 19.50 16.31
C GLU A 313 -2.47 18.50 17.27
N CYS A 314 -3.23 17.53 16.75
CA CYS A 314 -3.89 16.52 17.57
C CYS A 314 -3.26 15.14 17.50
N LYS A 315 -2.29 14.93 16.59
CA LYS A 315 -1.56 13.66 16.48
C LYS A 315 -0.78 13.45 17.76
N ALA A 316 -0.97 12.29 18.38
CA ALA A 316 -0.08 11.90 19.46
C ALA A 316 1.33 11.70 18.90
N THR A 317 2.30 12.16 19.64
CA THR A 317 3.72 11.92 19.40
C THR A 317 4.24 10.95 20.43
N CYS A 318 5.49 10.52 20.24
CA CYS A 318 6.18 9.79 21.25
C CYS A 318 6.36 10.59 22.55
N GLU A 319 6.11 11.91 22.61
CA GLU A 319 6.24 12.74 23.82
C GLU A 319 4.99 12.80 24.69
N ASP A 320 3.82 12.44 24.17
CA ASP A 320 2.55 12.53 24.90
C ASP A 320 2.48 11.52 26.08
N GLU A 321 2.14 12.01 27.28
CA GLU A 321 2.00 11.17 28.47
C GLU A 321 0.83 10.20 28.38
N ARG A 322 -0.28 10.61 27.79
CA ARG A 322 -1.48 9.78 27.60
C ARG A 322 -1.96 9.88 26.18
N VAL A 323 -2.15 8.72 25.57
CA VAL A 323 -2.50 8.58 24.15
C VAL A 323 -3.80 7.82 24.00
N VAL A 324 -4.69 8.37 23.17
CA VAL A 324 -5.94 7.71 22.76
C VAL A 324 -5.72 7.10 21.38
N LEU A 325 -5.82 5.78 21.31
CA LEU A 325 -5.74 5.01 20.07
C LEU A 325 -7.14 4.84 19.48
N GLU A 326 -7.24 4.92 18.16
CA GLU A 326 -8.44 4.69 17.37
C GLU A 326 -8.14 3.66 16.28
N ALA A 327 -8.92 2.59 16.24
CA ALA A 327 -9.10 1.78 15.04
C ALA A 327 -10.46 2.13 14.43
N ASN A 328 -10.52 2.32 13.11
CA ASN A 328 -11.75 2.66 12.43
C ASN A 328 -11.93 1.86 11.13
N TYR A 329 -13.20 1.68 10.76
CA TYR A 329 -13.62 1.15 9.48
C TYR A 329 -14.86 1.90 9.00
N THR A 330 -14.90 2.26 7.73
CA THR A 330 -16.10 2.80 7.07
C THR A 330 -16.18 2.18 5.69
N HIS A 331 -17.38 1.78 5.28
CA HIS A 331 -17.57 1.12 3.99
C HIS A 331 -17.00 1.99 2.84
N PRO A 332 -16.14 1.44 1.95
CA PRO A 332 -15.36 2.23 0.99
C PRO A 332 -16.21 3.04 0.01
N LYS A 333 -17.39 2.53 -0.35
CA LYS A 333 -18.40 3.28 -1.13
C LYS A 333 -18.77 4.63 -0.51
N ILE A 334 -18.89 4.72 0.81
CA ILE A 334 -19.25 5.97 1.51
C ILE A 334 -18.10 6.96 1.41
N ILE A 335 -16.87 6.49 1.66
CA ILE A 335 -15.66 7.30 1.58
C ILE A 335 -15.45 7.80 0.16
N SER A 336 -15.43 6.90 -0.83
CA SER A 336 -15.19 7.24 -2.25
C SER A 336 -16.23 8.24 -2.79
N GLN A 337 -17.53 8.00 -2.56
CA GLN A 337 -18.59 8.91 -3.01
C GLN A 337 -18.52 10.28 -2.36
N ASN A 338 -18.18 10.35 -1.07
CA ASN A 338 -18.15 11.61 -0.33
C ASN A 338 -16.80 12.34 -0.39
N SER A 339 -15.74 11.73 -0.90
CA SER A 339 -14.44 12.37 -1.13
C SER A 339 -14.18 12.73 -2.61
N ALA A 340 -14.81 12.03 -3.55
CA ALA A 340 -14.62 12.25 -4.99
C ALA A 340 -14.89 13.71 -5.39
N ASN A 341 -13.96 14.30 -6.14
CA ASN A 341 -14.04 15.67 -6.67
C ASN A 341 -14.18 16.77 -5.61
N LYS A 342 -13.93 16.47 -4.33
CA LYS A 342 -13.89 17.46 -3.25
C LYS A 342 -12.42 17.74 -2.89
N LYS A 343 -12.07 19.01 -2.68
CA LYS A 343 -10.75 19.40 -2.15
C LYS A 343 -10.71 19.12 -0.65
N ILE A 344 -10.50 17.86 -0.27
CA ILE A 344 -10.33 17.44 1.12
C ILE A 344 -8.84 17.19 1.36
N ASP A 345 -8.27 17.87 2.34
CA ASP A 345 -6.92 17.56 2.80
C ASP A 345 -6.91 16.11 3.33
N SER A 346 -6.07 15.28 2.73
CA SER A 346 -6.06 13.83 2.93
C SER A 346 -4.65 13.32 3.15
N ASP A 347 -4.52 12.29 3.98
CA ASP A 347 -3.28 11.55 4.17
C ASP A 347 -3.36 10.19 3.45
N LYS A 348 -2.36 9.31 3.69
CA LYS A 348 -2.27 7.99 3.05
C LYS A 348 -3.48 7.09 3.38
N HIS A 349 -4.28 7.38 4.41
CA HIS A 349 -5.45 6.58 4.75
C HIS A 349 -6.56 6.69 3.71
N LEU A 350 -6.73 7.85 3.03
CA LEU A 350 -7.78 8.00 2.01
C LEU A 350 -7.67 6.94 0.91
N TYR A 351 -6.44 6.65 0.46
CA TYR A 351 -6.21 5.63 -0.57
C TYR A 351 -6.66 4.23 -0.11
N ARG A 352 -6.48 3.91 1.17
CA ARG A 352 -6.87 2.62 1.77
C ARG A 352 -8.37 2.56 2.01
N SER A 353 -8.91 3.55 2.71
CA SER A 353 -10.32 3.59 3.10
C SER A 353 -11.26 3.71 1.89
N SER A 354 -10.88 4.42 0.82
CA SER A 354 -11.70 4.52 -0.39
C SER A 354 -11.73 3.25 -1.23
N ARG A 355 -10.74 2.37 -1.08
CA ARG A 355 -10.62 1.07 -1.77
C ARG A 355 -10.99 -0.13 -0.90
N GLY A 356 -11.24 0.08 0.40
CA GLY A 356 -11.55 -0.97 1.37
C GLY A 356 -10.36 -1.28 2.27
N SER A 357 -10.58 -1.21 3.58
CA SER A 357 -9.62 -1.57 4.63
C SER A 357 -10.13 -2.75 5.45
N GLU A 358 -9.31 -3.29 6.37
CA GLU A 358 -9.70 -4.43 7.21
C GLU A 358 -10.74 -4.00 8.27
N PRO A 359 -11.95 -4.59 8.29
CA PRO A 359 -12.98 -4.29 9.28
C PRO A 359 -12.77 -4.95 10.66
N ASP A 360 -11.90 -5.95 10.80
CA ASP A 360 -11.57 -6.53 12.11
C ASP A 360 -10.70 -5.57 12.93
N LEU A 361 -11.35 -4.64 13.65
CA LEU A 361 -10.67 -3.59 14.41
C LEU A 361 -9.83 -4.13 15.58
N ASP A 362 -10.27 -5.21 16.20
CA ASP A 362 -9.56 -5.85 17.32
C ASP A 362 -8.27 -6.50 16.83
N PHE A 363 -8.28 -7.15 15.66
CA PHE A 363 -7.07 -7.71 15.03
C PHE A 363 -5.96 -6.66 14.88
N GLY A 364 -6.29 -5.51 14.27
CA GLY A 364 -5.34 -4.41 14.09
C GLY A 364 -4.85 -3.79 15.39
N MET A 365 -5.78 -3.53 16.32
CA MET A 365 -5.45 -2.94 17.61
C MET A 365 -4.54 -3.86 18.44
N ASN A 366 -4.83 -5.16 18.48
CA ASN A 366 -4.02 -6.13 19.21
C ASN A 366 -2.63 -6.29 18.59
N TYR A 367 -2.52 -6.31 17.25
CA TYR A 367 -1.23 -6.32 16.57
C TYR A 367 -0.40 -5.08 16.92
N PHE A 368 -1.00 -3.89 16.88
CA PHE A 368 -0.33 -2.65 17.27
C PHE A 368 0.20 -2.71 18.70
N LEU A 369 -0.63 -3.16 19.66
CA LEU A 369 -0.22 -3.25 21.06
C LEU A 369 0.89 -4.28 21.28
N ASN A 370 0.89 -5.38 20.54
CA ASN A 370 1.96 -6.38 20.60
C ASN A 370 3.31 -5.80 20.15
N VAL A 371 3.33 -5.08 19.02
CA VAL A 371 4.55 -4.42 18.50
C VAL A 371 4.99 -3.31 19.45
N LEU A 372 4.05 -2.51 19.98
CA LEU A 372 4.37 -1.43 20.91
C LEU A 372 5.06 -1.96 22.18
N LYS A 373 4.52 -3.02 22.79
CA LYS A 373 5.04 -3.63 24.03
C LYS A 373 6.43 -4.26 23.89
N GLU A 374 6.89 -4.57 22.68
CA GLU A 374 8.18 -5.23 22.48
C GLU A 374 9.36 -4.37 22.96
N LYS A 375 9.28 -3.06 22.71
CA LYS A 375 10.36 -2.08 23.00
C LYS A 375 9.93 -0.88 23.81
N SER A 376 8.63 -0.73 24.05
CA SER A 376 8.08 0.40 24.78
C SER A 376 7.59 -0.05 26.16
N ASN A 377 7.77 0.82 27.15
CA ASN A 377 7.20 0.64 28.48
C ASN A 377 5.96 1.52 28.58
N VAL A 378 4.79 0.89 28.46
CA VAL A 378 3.48 1.58 28.46
C VAL A 378 2.54 0.88 29.44
N MET A 379 1.71 1.66 30.13
CA MET A 379 0.58 1.13 30.91
C MET A 379 -0.68 1.25 30.06
N ILE A 380 -1.25 0.12 29.65
CA ILE A 380 -2.49 0.09 28.87
C ILE A 380 -3.68 -0.01 29.83
N TYR A 381 -4.75 0.73 29.55
CA TYR A 381 -5.99 0.63 30.28
C TYR A 381 -6.79 -0.59 29.81
N ALA A 382 -7.40 -1.32 30.75
CA ALA A 382 -8.19 -2.52 30.47
C ALA A 382 -9.49 -2.21 29.73
N GLY A 383 -9.87 -3.11 28.82
CA GLY A 383 -11.08 -3.03 28.01
C GLY A 383 -11.01 -2.04 26.83
N THR A 384 -12.13 -1.89 26.13
CA THR A 384 -12.27 -1.02 24.95
C THR A 384 -13.49 -0.11 25.10
N GLN A 385 -13.49 1.02 24.38
CA GLN A 385 -14.70 1.78 24.09
C GLN A 385 -14.98 1.65 22.61
N GLN A 386 -16.20 1.26 22.24
CA GLN A 386 -16.53 0.93 20.85
C GLN A 386 -17.82 1.60 20.41
N VAL A 387 -17.89 1.94 19.13
CA VAL A 387 -19.10 2.33 18.42
C VAL A 387 -19.12 1.47 17.17
N LEU A 388 -19.91 0.41 17.15
CA LEU A 388 -19.95 -0.54 16.03
C LEU A 388 -21.21 -0.33 15.20
N GLN A 389 -21.05 -0.30 13.89
CA GLN A 389 -22.16 -0.43 12.96
C GLN A 389 -22.40 -1.90 12.65
N ASP A 390 -23.67 -2.26 12.45
CA ASP A 390 -24.04 -3.57 11.93
C ASP A 390 -23.55 -3.69 10.48
N LEU A 391 -22.49 -4.46 10.28
CA LEU A 391 -22.02 -4.81 8.95
C LEU A 391 -22.99 -5.81 8.34
N HIS A 392 -23.62 -5.45 7.22
CA HIS A 392 -24.53 -6.33 6.51
C HIS A 392 -23.78 -7.55 5.97
N GLU A 393 -24.20 -8.75 6.35
CA GLU A 393 -23.63 -9.98 5.81
C GLU A 393 -24.10 -10.21 4.36
N THR A 394 -23.17 -10.32 3.42
CA THR A 394 -23.49 -10.67 2.04
C THR A 394 -23.46 -12.18 1.86
N HIS A 395 -24.59 -12.74 1.43
CA HIS A 395 -24.75 -14.15 1.10
C HIS A 395 -25.14 -14.29 -0.36
N ILE A 396 -24.36 -15.06 -1.13
CA ILE A 396 -24.55 -15.28 -2.57
C ILE A 396 -24.92 -16.75 -2.76
N THR A 397 -25.96 -17.01 -3.54
CA THR A 397 -26.40 -18.37 -3.89
C THR A 397 -25.95 -18.67 -5.30
N ILE A 398 -25.25 -19.79 -5.49
CA ILE A 398 -24.62 -20.16 -6.75
C ILE A 398 -25.05 -21.58 -7.11
N ASN A 399 -25.52 -21.76 -8.35
CA ASN A 399 -25.74 -23.07 -8.93
C ASN A 399 -24.43 -23.56 -9.60
N LEU A 400 -23.96 -24.77 -9.26
CA LEU A 400 -22.70 -25.28 -9.79
C LEU A 400 -22.72 -25.55 -11.30
N GLU A 401 -23.89 -25.84 -11.89
CA GLU A 401 -24.03 -26.01 -13.34
C GLU A 401 -23.87 -24.67 -14.08
N GLU A 402 -24.48 -23.60 -13.55
CA GLU A 402 -24.35 -22.24 -14.11
C GLU A 402 -22.92 -21.74 -13.94
N LEU A 403 -22.28 -22.03 -12.79
CA LEU A 403 -20.87 -21.73 -12.56
C LEU A 403 -19.96 -22.43 -13.59
N ALA A 404 -20.19 -23.72 -13.87
CA ALA A 404 -19.43 -24.45 -14.87
C ALA A 404 -19.63 -23.89 -16.30
N LEU A 405 -20.83 -23.37 -16.60
CA LEU A 405 -21.10 -22.67 -17.86
C LEU A 405 -20.37 -21.33 -17.93
N MET A 406 -20.29 -20.57 -16.83
CA MET A 406 -19.54 -19.31 -16.76
C MET A 406 -18.03 -19.51 -16.90
N ILE A 407 -17.47 -20.49 -16.20
CA ILE A 407 -16.05 -20.87 -16.29
C ILE A 407 -15.74 -21.44 -17.68
N GLY A 408 -16.71 -22.15 -18.27
CA GLY A 408 -16.52 -22.92 -19.50
C GLY A 408 -15.92 -24.30 -19.27
N GLU A 409 -15.70 -24.71 -18.03
CA GLU A 409 -15.19 -26.04 -17.62
C GLU A 409 -15.78 -26.43 -16.25
N GLU A 410 -15.96 -27.74 -16.03
CA GLU A 410 -16.40 -28.26 -14.75
C GLU A 410 -15.19 -28.39 -13.81
N ILE A 411 -15.23 -27.67 -12.68
CA ILE A 411 -14.20 -27.72 -11.65
C ILE A 411 -14.69 -28.61 -10.50
N ASP A 412 -13.80 -29.44 -9.96
CA ASP A 412 -14.15 -30.31 -8.83
C ASP A 412 -14.68 -29.51 -7.64
N LYS A 413 -15.78 -30.00 -7.07
CA LYS A 413 -16.49 -29.35 -5.97
C LYS A 413 -15.62 -29.15 -4.72
N ASN A 414 -14.77 -30.12 -4.38
CA ASN A 414 -13.90 -29.99 -3.20
C ASN A 414 -12.82 -28.94 -3.44
N THR A 415 -12.32 -28.84 -4.67
CA THR A 415 -11.40 -27.76 -5.07
C THR A 415 -12.05 -26.38 -4.89
N ILE A 416 -13.30 -26.19 -5.36
CA ILE A 416 -14.03 -24.93 -5.18
C ILE A 416 -14.19 -24.58 -3.69
N ILE A 417 -14.64 -25.55 -2.87
CA ILE A 417 -14.81 -25.35 -1.43
C ILE A 417 -13.49 -24.97 -0.78
N LYS A 418 -12.41 -25.69 -1.10
CA LYS A 418 -11.07 -25.44 -0.55
C LYS A 418 -10.57 -24.04 -0.90
N ILE A 419 -10.70 -23.62 -2.17
CA ILE A 419 -10.31 -22.28 -2.62
C ILE A 419 -11.06 -21.21 -1.82
N LEU A 420 -12.40 -21.26 -1.84
CA LEU A 420 -13.24 -20.25 -1.21
C LEU A 420 -13.03 -20.19 0.31
N GLN A 421 -12.95 -21.33 1.00
CA GLN A 421 -12.72 -21.34 2.45
C GLN A 421 -11.36 -20.76 2.83
N ARG A 422 -10.30 -21.06 2.06
CA ARG A 422 -8.95 -20.51 2.32
C ARG A 422 -8.84 -19.02 2.01
N LEU A 423 -9.66 -18.52 1.08
CA LEU A 423 -9.86 -17.07 0.86
C LEU A 423 -10.72 -16.41 1.95
N GLY A 424 -11.26 -17.18 2.90
CA GLY A 424 -12.05 -16.71 4.04
C GLY A 424 -13.57 -16.74 3.84
N PHE A 425 -14.06 -17.21 2.69
CA PHE A 425 -15.50 -17.31 2.44
C PHE A 425 -16.12 -18.43 3.26
N GLY A 426 -17.31 -18.17 3.81
CA GLY A 426 -18.13 -19.24 4.39
C GLY A 426 -18.83 -20.00 3.28
N VAL A 427 -18.69 -21.33 3.24
CA VAL A 427 -19.34 -22.17 2.21
C VAL A 427 -20.27 -23.17 2.87
N SER A 428 -21.52 -23.22 2.42
CA SER A 428 -22.53 -24.18 2.90
C SER A 428 -23.45 -24.67 1.77
N PHE A 429 -24.03 -25.85 1.94
CA PHE A 429 -25.00 -26.43 1.02
C PHE A 429 -26.30 -26.70 1.79
N LYS A 430 -27.46 -26.30 1.26
CA LYS A 430 -28.77 -26.57 1.89
C LYS A 430 -29.57 -27.53 1.02
N ASN A 431 -29.92 -28.70 1.58
CA ASN A 431 -30.81 -29.76 1.02
C ASN A 431 -30.44 -30.34 -0.36
N GLU A 432 -30.04 -29.51 -1.32
CA GLU A 432 -29.59 -29.85 -2.66
C GLU A 432 -28.07 -29.70 -2.76
N GLN A 433 -27.38 -30.74 -3.25
CA GLN A 433 -25.92 -30.73 -3.33
C GLN A 433 -25.36 -29.82 -4.45
N ASN A 434 -26.23 -29.32 -5.34
CA ASN A 434 -25.87 -28.51 -6.51
C ASN A 434 -25.96 -26.99 -6.26
N ILE A 435 -26.56 -26.59 -5.13
CA ILE A 435 -26.71 -25.18 -4.77
C ILE A 435 -25.77 -24.87 -3.60
N MET A 436 -24.81 -23.99 -3.86
CA MET A 436 -23.83 -23.50 -2.91
C MET A 436 -24.26 -22.12 -2.38
N HIS A 437 -24.24 -21.95 -1.05
CA HIS A 437 -24.40 -20.66 -0.41
C HIS A 437 -23.05 -20.18 0.11
N VAL A 438 -22.64 -19.01 -0.37
CA VAL A 438 -21.35 -18.39 -0.10
C VAL A 438 -21.55 -17.13 0.75
N LYS A 439 -21.00 -17.13 1.96
CA LYS A 439 -20.88 -15.96 2.83
C LYS A 439 -19.59 -15.22 2.48
N VAL A 440 -19.71 -13.97 2.07
CA VAL A 440 -18.58 -13.13 1.66
C VAL A 440 -17.83 -12.61 2.91
N PRO A 441 -16.48 -12.65 2.94
CA PRO A 441 -15.69 -12.00 3.97
C PRO A 441 -15.97 -10.50 4.02
N THR A 442 -16.05 -9.91 5.21
CA THR A 442 -16.39 -8.49 5.39
C THR A 442 -15.37 -7.54 4.75
N CYS A 443 -14.10 -7.93 4.63
CA CYS A 443 -13.06 -7.16 3.93
C CYS A 443 -13.23 -7.16 2.39
N ARG A 444 -13.99 -8.12 1.82
CA ARG A 444 -14.23 -8.29 0.37
C ARG A 444 -15.50 -7.59 -0.08
N HIS A 445 -15.49 -6.27 0.04
CA HIS A 445 -16.58 -5.38 -0.38
C HIS A 445 -16.83 -5.36 -1.90
N ASP A 446 -15.89 -5.90 -2.69
CA ASP A 446 -15.96 -6.03 -4.14
C ASP A 446 -16.84 -7.19 -4.61
N ILE A 447 -17.11 -8.18 -3.75
CA ILE A 447 -17.88 -9.38 -4.10
C ILE A 447 -19.38 -9.16 -3.81
N LEU A 448 -20.17 -9.03 -4.86
CA LEU A 448 -21.59 -8.69 -4.81
C LEU A 448 -22.49 -9.70 -5.51
N ASN A 449 -21.97 -10.45 -6.48
CA ASN A 449 -22.71 -11.37 -7.33
C ASN A 449 -21.94 -12.68 -7.58
N GLU A 450 -22.60 -13.63 -8.25
CA GLU A 450 -22.03 -14.94 -8.56
C GLU A 450 -20.84 -14.87 -9.54
N GLN A 451 -20.79 -13.87 -10.42
CA GLN A 451 -19.68 -13.67 -11.35
C GLN A 451 -18.40 -13.26 -10.60
N ASP A 452 -18.52 -12.47 -9.54
CA ASP A 452 -17.39 -12.08 -8.70
C ASP A 452 -16.82 -13.31 -7.95
N VAL A 453 -17.70 -14.20 -7.47
CA VAL A 453 -17.25 -15.48 -6.87
C VAL A 453 -16.63 -16.40 -7.92
N CYS A 454 -17.16 -16.41 -9.14
CA CYS A 454 -16.58 -17.13 -10.27
C CYS A 454 -15.16 -16.64 -10.57
N GLU A 455 -14.92 -15.32 -10.54
CA GLU A 455 -13.58 -14.74 -10.69
C GLU A 455 -12.61 -15.27 -9.63
N GLU A 456 -13.00 -15.31 -8.35
CA GLU A 456 -12.14 -15.82 -7.27
C GLU A 456 -11.75 -17.28 -7.46
N ILE A 457 -12.64 -18.09 -8.01
CA ILE A 457 -12.34 -19.49 -8.34
C ILE A 457 -11.37 -19.54 -9.52
N VAL A 458 -11.68 -18.81 -10.60
CA VAL A 458 -10.89 -18.82 -11.84
C VAL A 458 -9.47 -18.30 -11.63
N ARG A 459 -9.28 -17.23 -10.86
CA ARG A 459 -7.94 -16.66 -10.62
C ARG A 459 -7.03 -17.64 -9.86
N ILE A 460 -7.59 -18.42 -8.93
CA ILE A 460 -6.82 -19.40 -8.16
C ILE A 460 -6.60 -20.70 -8.94
N VAL A 461 -7.59 -21.14 -9.73
CA VAL A 461 -7.41 -22.24 -10.67
C VAL A 461 -6.38 -21.89 -11.75
N GLY A 462 -6.29 -20.61 -12.11
CA GLY A 462 -5.44 -20.09 -13.18
C GLY A 462 -6.17 -20.15 -14.52
N ILE A 463 -6.29 -18.98 -15.17
CA ILE A 463 -6.98 -18.86 -16.47
C ILE A 463 -6.33 -19.77 -17.53
N ASP A 464 -5.00 -19.90 -17.50
CA ASP A 464 -4.24 -20.76 -18.43
C ASP A 464 -4.56 -22.25 -18.28
N ASN A 465 -5.12 -22.67 -17.13
CA ASN A 465 -5.53 -24.04 -16.89
C ASN A 465 -6.95 -24.35 -17.41
N ILE A 466 -7.71 -23.33 -17.84
CA ILE A 466 -9.05 -23.50 -18.41
C ILE A 466 -8.94 -23.83 -19.90
N ARG A 467 -9.59 -24.92 -20.32
CA ARG A 467 -9.54 -25.36 -21.72
C ARG A 467 -10.29 -24.40 -22.63
N SER A 468 -9.58 -23.83 -23.61
CA SER A 468 -10.19 -23.01 -24.65
C SER A 468 -11.23 -23.80 -25.47
N LYS A 469 -12.45 -23.24 -25.58
CA LYS A 469 -13.54 -23.80 -26.39
C LYS A 469 -13.93 -22.81 -27.49
N PRO A 470 -14.09 -23.25 -28.75
CA PRO A 470 -14.53 -22.36 -29.81
C PRO A 470 -15.96 -21.92 -29.57
N LEU A 471 -16.24 -20.62 -29.79
CA LEU A 471 -17.60 -20.11 -29.80
C LEU A 471 -18.37 -20.71 -30.98
N VAL A 472 -19.41 -21.49 -30.70
CA VAL A 472 -20.29 -22.05 -31.72
C VAL A 472 -21.43 -21.07 -31.97
N PHE A 473 -21.49 -20.48 -33.15
CA PHE A 473 -22.59 -19.60 -33.56
C PHE A 473 -23.00 -19.87 -35.00
N ALA A 474 -24.29 -19.67 -35.31
CA ALA A 474 -24.79 -19.72 -36.68
C ALA A 474 -24.53 -18.38 -37.38
N GLU A 475 -23.81 -18.40 -38.49
CA GLU A 475 -23.60 -17.20 -39.29
C GLU A 475 -24.92 -16.75 -39.93
N ARG A 476 -25.26 -15.47 -39.79
CA ARG A 476 -26.39 -14.84 -40.50
C ARG A 476 -25.84 -13.91 -41.57
N ASN A 477 -26.53 -13.81 -42.71
CA ASN A 477 -26.20 -12.82 -43.72
C ASN A 477 -26.39 -11.40 -43.16
N LYS A 478 -25.29 -10.63 -43.04
CA LYS A 478 -25.25 -9.28 -42.47
C LYS A 478 -25.14 -8.17 -43.52
N ILE A 479 -25.48 -8.43 -44.79
CA ILE A 479 -25.52 -7.38 -45.83
C ILE A 479 -26.64 -6.39 -45.47
N ASN A 480 -26.23 -5.20 -45.05
CA ASN A 480 -27.12 -4.10 -44.67
C ASN A 480 -26.50 -2.76 -45.08
N SER A 481 -27.23 -1.67 -44.85
CA SER A 481 -26.79 -0.31 -45.21
C SER A 481 -25.47 0.10 -44.54
N ALA A 482 -25.19 -0.39 -43.32
CA ALA A 482 -23.93 -0.12 -42.63
C ALA A 482 -22.75 -0.81 -43.32
N TYR A 483 -22.93 -2.07 -43.73
CA TYR A 483 -21.94 -2.80 -44.51
C TYR A 483 -21.68 -2.14 -45.88
N GLU A 484 -22.73 -1.74 -46.59
CA GLU A 484 -22.58 -1.03 -47.86
C GLU A 484 -21.85 0.32 -47.71
N SER A 485 -22.15 1.05 -46.63
CA SER A 485 -21.45 2.29 -46.30
C SER A 485 -19.97 2.07 -45.98
N PHE A 486 -19.65 1.01 -45.24
CA PHE A 486 -18.28 0.58 -44.96
C PHE A 486 -17.54 0.22 -46.26
N LYS A 487 -18.14 -0.62 -47.12
CA LYS A 487 -17.57 -0.99 -48.42
C LYS A 487 -17.31 0.23 -49.29
N LYS A 488 -18.28 1.15 -49.37
CA LYS A 488 -18.15 2.40 -50.13
C LYS A 488 -17.02 3.26 -49.60
N ARG A 489 -16.89 3.40 -48.27
CA ARG A 489 -15.77 4.12 -47.63
C ARG A 489 -14.43 3.48 -47.98
N GLN A 490 -14.30 2.16 -47.81
CA GLN A 490 -13.09 1.41 -48.15
C GLN A 490 -12.74 1.58 -49.64
N MET A 491 -13.72 1.47 -50.53
CA MET A 491 -13.53 1.70 -51.96
C MET A 491 -12.93 3.08 -52.25
N TYR A 492 -13.45 4.16 -51.63
CA TYR A 492 -12.89 5.50 -51.83
C TYR A 492 -11.49 5.65 -51.26
N ARG A 493 -11.21 5.08 -50.09
CA ARG A 493 -9.86 5.07 -49.50
C ARG A 493 -8.85 4.41 -50.43
N TYR A 494 -9.15 3.20 -50.92
CA TYR A 494 -8.28 2.50 -51.87
C TYR A 494 -8.13 3.24 -53.20
N LYS A 495 -9.19 3.86 -53.72
CA LYS A 495 -9.11 4.67 -54.94
C LYS A 495 -8.22 5.90 -54.74
N ALA A 496 -8.34 6.60 -53.61
CA ALA A 496 -7.51 7.76 -53.28
C ALA A 496 -6.02 7.38 -53.20
N VAL A 497 -5.71 6.27 -52.54
CA VAL A 497 -4.35 5.70 -52.50
C VAL A 497 -3.87 5.31 -53.90
N GLY A 498 -4.72 4.67 -54.70
CA GLY A 498 -4.41 4.25 -56.07
C GLY A 498 -4.07 5.40 -57.01
N VAL A 499 -4.52 6.63 -56.72
CA VAL A 499 -4.16 7.85 -57.48
C VAL A 499 -3.09 8.71 -56.78
N GLY A 500 -2.44 8.15 -55.75
CA GLY A 500 -1.26 8.72 -55.10
C GLY A 500 -1.55 9.71 -53.97
N PHE A 501 -2.72 9.65 -53.33
CA PHE A 501 -2.96 10.38 -52.08
C PHE A 501 -2.49 9.57 -50.86
N TYR A 502 -2.07 10.28 -49.82
CA TYR A 502 -1.67 9.73 -48.53
C TYR A 502 -2.79 9.95 -47.51
N GLU A 503 -3.16 8.91 -46.78
CA GLU A 503 -4.15 9.02 -45.71
C GLU A 503 -3.54 9.72 -44.50
N THR A 504 -4.30 10.63 -43.88
CA THR A 504 -3.92 11.34 -42.66
C THR A 504 -4.99 11.18 -41.59
N LEU A 505 -4.56 11.04 -40.34
CA LEU A 505 -5.44 11.02 -39.17
C LEU A 505 -5.17 12.27 -38.32
N HIS A 506 -6.20 13.09 -38.10
CA HIS A 506 -6.09 14.28 -37.25
C HIS A 506 -6.94 14.15 -35.99
N PHE A 507 -6.64 14.98 -34.99
CA PHE A 507 -7.50 15.11 -33.82
C PHE A 507 -8.92 15.52 -34.23
N VAL A 508 -9.90 14.98 -33.51
CA VAL A 508 -11.31 15.39 -33.63
C VAL A 508 -11.54 16.75 -32.98
N PHE A 509 -10.62 17.17 -32.10
CA PHE A 509 -10.66 18.48 -31.45
C PHE A 509 -10.03 19.57 -32.31
N ASP A 510 -10.55 20.78 -32.15
CA ASP A 510 -10.16 21.99 -32.84
C ASP A 510 -10.18 23.18 -31.86
N ASP A 511 -9.69 24.33 -32.32
CA ASP A 511 -9.73 25.62 -31.65
C ASP A 511 -10.95 26.41 -32.14
N LEU A 512 -11.85 26.74 -31.21
CA LEU A 512 -13.05 27.51 -31.50
C LEU A 512 -12.74 28.84 -32.21
N SER A 513 -11.69 29.55 -31.76
CA SER A 513 -11.32 30.84 -32.34
C SER A 513 -10.89 30.70 -33.81
N ARG A 514 -10.24 29.58 -34.14
CA ARG A 514 -9.83 29.22 -35.50
C ARG A 514 -11.02 28.86 -36.38
N VAL A 515 -11.95 28.06 -35.85
CA VAL A 515 -13.19 27.67 -36.56
C VAL A 515 -14.01 28.93 -36.90
N GLU A 516 -14.16 29.84 -35.94
CA GLU A 516 -14.85 31.13 -36.14
C GLU A 516 -14.11 32.02 -37.14
N LYS A 517 -12.79 32.15 -37.03
CA LYS A 517 -11.95 32.93 -37.95
C LYS A 517 -12.09 32.47 -39.40
N TYR A 518 -12.21 31.17 -39.63
CA TYR A 518 -12.39 30.60 -40.97
C TYR A 518 -13.86 30.56 -41.43
N GLY A 519 -14.80 31.06 -40.63
CA GLY A 519 -16.23 31.06 -40.96
C GLY A 519 -16.83 29.66 -41.07
N LEU A 520 -16.22 28.67 -40.42
CA LEU A 520 -16.73 27.32 -40.36
C LEU A 520 -17.88 27.24 -39.35
N LYS A 521 -18.81 26.30 -39.56
CA LYS A 521 -19.88 26.08 -38.58
C LYS A 521 -19.28 25.68 -37.24
N THR A 522 -19.70 26.28 -36.15
CA THR A 522 -19.31 25.83 -34.81
C THR A 522 -20.27 24.74 -34.32
N VAL A 523 -19.85 23.93 -33.36
CA VAL A 523 -20.78 23.06 -32.64
C VAL A 523 -21.75 23.89 -31.80
N TYR A 524 -22.91 23.32 -31.47
CA TYR A 524 -23.81 23.97 -30.52
C TYR A 524 -23.09 24.19 -29.19
N LYS A 525 -23.21 25.38 -28.59
CA LYS A 525 -22.57 25.73 -27.30
C LYS A 525 -22.78 24.70 -26.18
N LYS A 526 -23.93 24.00 -26.16
CA LYS A 526 -24.23 22.91 -25.22
C LYS A 526 -23.40 21.62 -25.44
N ARG A 527 -22.62 21.55 -26.53
CA ARG A 527 -21.78 20.42 -26.94
C ARG A 527 -20.29 20.80 -26.98
N GLU A 528 -19.92 21.96 -26.45
CA GLU A 528 -18.52 22.32 -26.24
C GLU A 528 -17.92 21.51 -25.07
N LEU A 529 -16.59 21.37 -25.09
CA LEU A 529 -15.89 20.61 -24.07
C LEU A 529 -15.86 21.37 -22.75
N SER A 530 -16.31 20.73 -21.67
CA SER A 530 -16.25 21.30 -20.32
C SER A 530 -14.84 21.31 -19.72
N ASN A 531 -13.98 20.40 -20.17
CA ASN A 531 -12.65 20.13 -19.61
C ASN A 531 -11.65 19.86 -20.75
N PRO A 532 -11.39 20.86 -21.62
CA PRO A 532 -10.46 20.67 -22.72
C PRO A 532 -9.02 20.50 -22.21
N ILE A 533 -8.24 19.69 -22.93
CA ILE A 533 -6.84 19.39 -22.57
C ILE A 533 -5.98 20.67 -22.66
N THR A 534 -6.21 21.46 -23.71
CA THR A 534 -5.60 22.78 -23.91
C THR A 534 -6.64 23.75 -24.48
N GLN A 535 -6.33 25.04 -24.49
CA GLN A 535 -7.22 26.05 -25.06
C GLN A 535 -7.38 25.88 -26.59
N GLU A 536 -6.37 25.35 -27.27
CA GLU A 536 -6.36 25.09 -28.71
C GLU A 536 -7.13 23.82 -29.12
N LEU A 537 -7.63 23.04 -28.15
CA LEU A 537 -8.43 21.83 -28.37
C LEU A 537 -9.74 21.92 -27.58
N ASN A 538 -10.38 23.09 -27.62
CA ASN A 538 -11.57 23.43 -26.83
C ASN A 538 -12.91 23.13 -27.52
N THR A 539 -12.90 22.76 -28.80
CA THR A 539 -14.12 22.44 -29.54
C THR A 539 -13.94 21.18 -30.40
N LEU A 540 -15.04 20.67 -30.97
CA LEU A 540 -15.00 19.59 -31.96
C LEU A 540 -14.92 20.18 -33.37
N ARG A 541 -14.09 19.60 -34.22
CA ARG A 541 -14.00 19.98 -35.63
C ARG A 541 -15.33 19.76 -36.35
N THR A 542 -15.69 20.69 -37.21
CA THR A 542 -16.87 20.60 -38.10
C THR A 542 -16.51 20.43 -39.57
N SER A 543 -15.21 20.41 -39.86
CA SER A 543 -14.64 20.20 -41.18
C SER A 543 -13.28 19.50 -41.04
N LEU A 544 -12.94 18.62 -42.00
CA LEU A 544 -11.61 17.99 -42.08
C LEU A 544 -10.57 18.92 -42.73
N ILE A 545 -11.03 19.98 -43.40
CA ILE A 545 -10.19 20.82 -44.27
C ILE A 545 -9.11 21.57 -43.47
N PRO A 546 -9.40 22.23 -42.31
CA PRO A 546 -8.37 22.95 -41.57
C PRO A 546 -7.18 22.07 -41.20
N ASN A 547 -7.43 20.88 -40.66
CA ASN A 547 -6.36 19.97 -40.27
C ASN A 547 -5.59 19.42 -41.47
N LEU A 548 -6.28 19.12 -42.59
CA LEU A 548 -5.61 18.73 -43.84
C LEU A 548 -4.69 19.85 -44.37
N LEU A 549 -5.11 21.11 -44.29
CA LEU A 549 -4.31 22.26 -44.67
C LEU A 549 -3.12 22.48 -43.73
N ASP A 550 -3.30 22.28 -42.42
CA ASP A 550 -2.19 22.32 -41.46
C ASP A 550 -1.15 21.26 -41.76
N SER A 551 -1.59 20.04 -42.10
CA SER A 551 -0.69 18.95 -42.50
C SER A 551 0.00 19.23 -43.83
N ALA A 552 -0.69 19.84 -44.79
CA ALA A 552 -0.06 20.31 -46.03
C ALA A 552 0.98 21.41 -45.76
N SER A 553 0.63 22.41 -44.95
CA SER A 553 1.54 23.49 -44.53
C SER A 553 2.78 22.95 -43.83
N ARG A 554 2.63 22.00 -42.91
CA ARG A 554 3.75 21.32 -42.23
C ARG A 554 4.64 20.58 -43.22
N ASN A 555 4.07 19.77 -44.12
CA ASN A 555 4.85 19.05 -45.13
C ASN A 555 5.59 19.99 -46.09
N LEU A 556 4.99 21.12 -46.45
CA LEU A 556 5.63 22.13 -47.29
C LEU A 556 6.86 22.74 -46.59
N LYS A 557 6.75 23.03 -45.29
CA LYS A 557 7.87 23.52 -44.46
C LYS A 557 9.02 22.51 -44.36
N PHE A 558 8.72 21.21 -44.46
CA PHE A 558 9.72 20.14 -44.58
C PHE A 558 10.26 19.93 -46.01
N GLY A 559 9.97 20.83 -46.95
CA GLY A 559 10.51 20.81 -48.31
C GLY A 559 9.76 19.91 -49.29
N LYS A 560 8.59 19.36 -48.92
CA LYS A 560 7.76 18.59 -49.87
C LYS A 560 7.12 19.51 -50.89
N LYS A 561 7.44 19.31 -52.17
CA LYS A 561 6.94 20.14 -53.29
C LYS A 561 5.55 19.74 -53.80
N SER A 562 5.13 18.50 -53.55
CA SER A 562 3.80 17.99 -53.93
C SER A 562 3.22 17.21 -52.76
N ILE A 563 2.00 17.58 -52.35
CA ILE A 563 1.34 17.05 -51.16
C ILE A 563 -0.09 16.70 -51.54
N ARG A 564 -0.43 15.41 -51.40
CA ARG A 564 -1.75 14.86 -51.72
C ARG A 564 -2.24 14.11 -50.50
N LEU A 565 -3.13 14.73 -49.73
CA LEU A 565 -3.62 14.19 -48.47
C LEU A 565 -5.11 13.92 -48.56
N PHE A 566 -5.59 12.88 -47.89
CA PHE A 566 -7.01 12.65 -47.67
C PHE A 566 -7.24 12.13 -46.25
N GLU A 567 -8.45 12.31 -45.74
CA GLU A 567 -8.89 11.79 -44.45
C GLU A 567 -10.33 11.27 -44.57
N THR A 568 -10.67 10.27 -43.78
CA THR A 568 -12.06 9.84 -43.58
C THR A 568 -12.37 9.84 -42.09
N GLY A 569 -13.40 10.56 -41.66
CA GLY A 569 -13.78 10.66 -40.26
C GLY A 569 -15.04 11.46 -40.03
#